data_AF-A0A1M6K6W0-F1
#
_entry.id   AF-A0A1M6K6W0-F1
#
_cell.length_a   1.000
_cell.length_b   1.000
_cell.length_c   1.000
_cell.angle_alpha   90.00
_cell.angle_beta   90.00
_cell.angle_gamma   90.00
#
_symmetry.space_group_name_H-M   'P 1'
#
loop_
_entity.id
_entity.type
_entity.pdbx_description
1 polymer ?
#
loop_
_entity_poly.entity_id
_entity_poly.type
_entity_poly.pdbx_seq_one_letter_code
_entity_poly.pdbx_strand_id
1 'polypeptide(L)'
;MNLGRLLVLLLVGYVIVTWIGIGHTVFNIKVLHMKSMKESPGMGEGYEKTKPWHPLYNIIIFSLLGWVYMRGLDEQTIPAALIAGAIWAILCIVVDLIGWVLIKHPWRLTFKEFYVDYQPWITLIYIAIFLGPVIGYLIVR
;
A
#
# COMPACT_ATOMS: atom_id res chain seq x y z
N MET A 1 5.63 12.48 -19.38
CA MET A 1 5.50 11.93 -17.99
C MET A 1 5.76 13.06 -16.99
N ASN A 2 4.93 13.23 -15.97
CA ASN A 2 5.12 14.30 -14.96
C ASN A 2 5.53 13.69 -13.62
N LEU A 3 6.84 13.66 -13.33
CA LEU A 3 7.38 13.02 -12.13
C LEU A 3 6.95 13.70 -10.82
N GLY A 4 6.83 15.03 -10.80
CA GLY A 4 6.41 15.75 -9.60
C GLY A 4 5.00 15.32 -9.16
N ARG A 5 4.06 15.31 -10.09
CA ARG A 5 2.69 14.83 -9.84
C ARG A 5 2.67 13.35 -9.45
N LEU A 6 3.47 12.52 -10.13
CA LEU A 6 3.57 11.09 -9.86
C LEU A 6 3.97 10.82 -8.39
N LEU A 7 5.00 11.52 -7.89
CA LEU A 7 5.53 11.34 -6.54
C LEU A 7 4.60 11.92 -5.47
N VAL A 8 3.93 13.04 -5.74
CA VAL A 8 2.93 13.60 -4.81
C VAL A 8 1.75 12.64 -4.64
N LEU A 9 1.24 12.09 -5.75
CA LEU A 9 0.13 11.13 -5.69
C LEU A 9 0.54 9.82 -5.02
N LEU A 10 1.78 9.35 -5.23
CA LEU A 10 2.33 8.21 -4.48
C LEU A 10 2.32 8.48 -2.98
N LEU A 11 2.86 9.63 -2.55
CA LEU A 11 2.94 10.01 -1.15
C LEU A 11 1.54 10.09 -0.51
N VAL A 12 0.60 10.76 -1.19
CA VAL A 12 -0.79 10.86 -0.74
C VAL A 12 -1.43 9.48 -0.62
N GLY A 13 -1.29 8.64 -1.64
CA GLY A 13 -1.82 7.28 -1.64
C GLY A 13 -1.25 6.44 -0.49
N TYR A 14 0.07 6.45 -0.35
CA TYR A 14 0.79 5.74 0.72
C TYR A 14 0.31 6.16 2.11
N VAL A 15 0.21 7.47 2.36
CA VAL A 15 -0.28 8.00 3.64
C VAL A 15 -1.71 7.56 3.90
N ILE A 16 -2.61 7.67 2.92
CA ILE A 16 -4.02 7.28 3.07
C ILE A 16 -4.15 5.80 3.39
N VAL A 17 -3.56 4.90 2.60
CA VAL A 17 -3.72 3.44 2.83
C VAL A 17 -3.08 3.00 4.14
N THR A 18 -1.97 3.64 4.53
CA THR A 18 -1.30 3.39 5.81
C THR A 18 -2.21 3.75 6.97
N TRP A 19 -2.81 4.95 6.95
CA TRP A 19 -3.72 5.38 8.02
C TRP A 19 -5.00 4.55 8.07
N ILE A 20 -5.53 4.11 6.92
CA ILE A 20 -6.67 3.17 6.89
C ILE A 20 -6.28 1.84 7.56
N GLY A 21 -5.12 1.27 7.22
CA GLY A 21 -4.65 0.02 7.81
C GLY A 21 -4.39 0.12 9.32
N ILE A 22 -3.73 1.20 9.77
CA ILE A 22 -3.53 1.50 11.19
C ILE A 22 -4.87 1.67 11.89
N GLY A 23 -5.77 2.49 11.33
CA GLY A 23 -7.09 2.75 11.91
C GLY A 23 -7.93 1.48 12.06
N HIS A 24 -7.94 0.61 11.05
CA HIS A 24 -8.62 -0.67 11.12
C HIS A 24 -7.97 -1.60 12.15
N THR A 25 -6.64 -1.69 12.20
CA THR A 25 -5.96 -2.48 13.25
C THR A 25 -6.31 -1.97 14.65
N VAL A 26 -6.33 -0.65 14.85
CA VAL A 26 -6.73 -0.02 16.12
C VAL A 26 -8.19 -0.33 16.45
N PHE A 27 -9.10 -0.26 15.47
CA PHE A 27 -10.50 -0.64 15.65
C PHE A 27 -10.64 -2.10 16.11
N ASN A 28 -9.93 -3.02 15.46
CA ASN A 28 -9.93 -4.43 15.82
C ASN A 28 -9.45 -4.65 17.27
N ILE A 29 -8.43 -3.92 17.70
CA ILE A 29 -7.89 -4.05 19.07
C ILE A 29 -8.82 -3.38 20.10
N LYS A 30 -9.27 -2.16 19.84
CA LYS A 30 -9.96 -1.33 20.84
C LYS A 30 -11.47 -1.57 20.91
N VAL A 31 -12.09 -1.90 19.78
CA VAL A 31 -13.54 -2.09 19.68
C VAL A 31 -13.90 -3.57 19.63
N LEU A 32 -13.15 -4.38 18.87
CA LEU A 32 -13.40 -5.83 18.79
C LEU A 32 -12.61 -6.63 19.82
N HIS A 33 -11.85 -5.97 20.70
CA HIS A 33 -11.08 -6.57 21.79
C HIS A 33 -10.09 -7.66 21.35
N MET A 34 -9.59 -7.59 20.11
CA MET A 34 -8.56 -8.51 19.60
C MET A 34 -7.21 -8.17 20.22
N LYS A 35 -6.34 -9.19 20.34
CA LYS A 35 -5.00 -9.01 20.93
C LYS A 35 -4.09 -8.16 20.05
N SER A 36 -3.34 -7.25 20.68
CA SER A 36 -2.27 -6.49 20.03
C SER A 36 -0.96 -7.30 19.93
N MET A 37 0.02 -6.74 19.22
CA MET A 37 1.39 -7.29 19.17
C MET A 37 2.07 -7.45 20.54
N LYS A 38 1.62 -6.71 21.57
CA LYS A 38 2.15 -6.84 22.92
C LYS A 38 1.52 -8.00 23.70
N GLU A 39 0.33 -8.42 23.29
CA GLU A 39 -0.54 -9.34 24.04
C GLU A 39 -0.59 -10.75 23.42
N SER A 40 -0.04 -10.92 22.22
CA SER A 40 0.01 -12.21 21.52
C SER A 40 1.28 -12.36 20.69
N PRO A 41 1.76 -13.60 20.47
CA PRO A 41 2.90 -13.88 19.59
C PRO A 41 2.68 -13.38 18.15
N GLY A 42 3.77 -13.09 17.44
CA GLY A 42 3.76 -12.65 16.05
C GLY A 42 3.20 -11.23 15.89
N MET A 43 2.48 -11.00 14.79
CA MET A 43 2.02 -9.65 14.40
C MET A 43 0.78 -9.17 15.17
N GLY A 44 0.24 -9.94 16.11
CA GLY A 44 -0.98 -9.59 16.83
C GLY A 44 -2.25 -9.97 16.09
N GLU A 45 -3.23 -10.52 16.80
CA GLU A 45 -4.52 -10.95 16.23
C GLU A 45 -5.23 -9.82 15.46
N GLY A 46 -5.26 -8.61 16.03
CA GLY A 46 -5.91 -7.46 15.39
C GLY A 46 -5.28 -7.09 14.05
N TYR A 47 -3.95 -7.17 13.94
CA TYR A 47 -3.24 -6.90 12.69
C TYR A 47 -3.41 -8.04 11.69
N GLU A 48 -3.29 -9.30 12.14
CA GLU A 48 -3.48 -10.50 11.34
C GLU A 48 -4.82 -10.50 10.60
N LYS A 49 -5.90 -10.09 11.29
CA LYS A 49 -7.24 -9.96 10.70
C LYS A 49 -7.39 -8.76 9.76
N THR A 50 -6.49 -7.78 9.85
CA THR A 50 -6.48 -6.60 8.97
C THR A 50 -5.75 -6.89 7.65
N LYS A 51 -4.72 -7.75 7.65
CA LYS A 51 -3.89 -8.05 6.45
C LYS A 51 -4.68 -8.35 5.17
N PRO A 52 -5.74 -9.19 5.19
CA PRO A 52 -6.51 -9.51 3.98
C PRO A 52 -7.16 -8.30 3.30
N TRP A 53 -7.38 -7.23 4.06
CA TRP A 53 -8.02 -6.03 3.56
C TRP A 53 -7.04 -5.02 2.96
N HIS A 54 -5.76 -5.11 3.28
CA HIS A 54 -4.79 -4.14 2.79
C HIS A 54 -4.71 -4.08 1.25
N PRO A 55 -4.75 -5.21 0.51
CA PRO A 55 -4.84 -5.15 -0.95
C PRO A 55 -6.09 -4.42 -1.45
N LEU A 56 -7.23 -4.54 -0.74
CA LEU A 56 -8.47 -3.88 -1.12
C LEU A 56 -8.38 -2.35 -0.98
N TYR A 57 -7.78 -1.87 0.10
CA TYR A 57 -7.54 -0.42 0.27
C TYR A 57 -6.61 0.10 -0.81
N ASN A 58 -5.55 -0.67 -1.09
CA ASN A 58 -4.56 -0.29 -2.09
C ASN A 58 -5.16 -0.27 -3.50
N ILE A 59 -5.91 -1.29 -3.92
CA ILE A 59 -6.49 -1.32 -5.26
C ILE A 59 -7.48 -0.18 -5.46
N ILE A 60 -8.30 0.16 -4.47
CA ILE A 60 -9.26 1.27 -4.57
C ILE A 60 -8.51 2.61 -4.66
N ILE A 61 -7.62 2.89 -3.71
CA ILE A 61 -6.95 4.19 -3.63
C ILE A 61 -5.97 4.38 -4.77
N PHE A 62 -5.10 3.41 -5.06
CA PHE A 62 -4.11 3.55 -6.13
C PHE A 62 -4.73 3.51 -7.53
N SER A 63 -5.86 2.85 -7.74
CA SER A 63 -6.59 2.99 -9.02
C SER A 63 -7.17 4.38 -9.20
N LEU A 64 -7.77 4.95 -8.14
CA LEU A 64 -8.30 6.32 -8.17
C LEU A 64 -7.18 7.34 -8.41
N LEU A 65 -6.08 7.25 -7.67
CA LEU A 65 -4.95 8.16 -7.85
C LEU A 65 -4.22 7.93 -9.18
N GLY A 66 -4.18 6.68 -9.66
CA GLY A 66 -3.69 6.33 -10.99
C GLY A 66 -4.53 6.98 -12.09
N TRP A 67 -5.86 6.98 -11.94
CA TRP A 67 -6.77 7.70 -12.83
C TRP A 67 -6.52 9.21 -12.79
N VAL A 68 -6.40 9.80 -11.60
CA VAL A 68 -6.06 11.23 -11.44
C VAL A 68 -4.72 11.55 -12.09
N TYR A 69 -3.73 10.67 -11.98
CA TYR A 69 -2.43 10.84 -12.61
C TYR A 69 -2.55 10.82 -14.14
N MET A 70 -3.16 9.77 -14.70
CA MET A 70 -3.27 9.57 -16.16
C MET A 70 -4.09 10.68 -16.82
N ARG A 71 -5.19 11.13 -16.20
CA ARG A 71 -6.02 12.25 -16.69
C ARG A 71 -5.26 13.58 -16.75
N GLY A 72 -4.18 13.68 -15.98
CA GLY A 72 -3.34 14.87 -15.92
C GLY A 72 -2.16 14.91 -16.88
N LEU A 73 -2.03 13.91 -17.75
CA LEU A 73 -0.99 13.86 -18.77
C LEU A 73 -1.54 14.37 -20.09
N ASP A 74 -0.70 15.11 -20.83
CA ASP A 74 -1.02 15.60 -22.18
C ASP A 74 -1.30 14.44 -23.14
N GLU A 75 -0.53 13.35 -23.00
CA GLU A 75 -0.72 12.11 -23.73
C GLU A 75 -0.81 10.92 -22.76
N GLN A 76 -1.91 10.17 -22.84
CA GLN A 76 -2.11 8.95 -22.06
C GLN A 76 -1.70 7.74 -22.89
N THR A 77 -0.62 7.06 -22.51
CA THR A 77 -0.13 5.87 -23.21
C THR A 77 0.07 4.71 -22.25
N ILE A 78 -0.05 3.47 -22.76
CA ILE A 78 0.21 2.24 -21.98
C ILE A 78 1.63 2.23 -21.40
N PRO A 79 2.70 2.56 -22.15
CA PRO A 79 4.05 2.60 -21.59
C PRO A 79 4.18 3.57 -20.41
N ALA A 80 3.57 4.76 -20.51
CA ALA A 80 3.59 5.73 -19.41
C ALA A 80 2.91 5.19 -18.14
N ALA A 81 1.78 4.49 -18.29
CA ALA A 81 1.08 3.86 -17.17
C ALA A 81 1.90 2.72 -16.53
N LEU A 82 2.51 1.85 -17.34
CA LEU A 82 3.36 0.75 -16.84
C LEU A 82 4.59 1.27 -16.11
N ILE A 83 5.27 2.29 -16.66
CA ILE A 83 6.44 2.91 -16.02
C ILE A 83 6.03 3.60 -14.71
N ALA A 84 4.93 4.35 -14.70
CA ALA A 84 4.40 4.98 -13.49
C ALA A 84 4.08 3.95 -12.40
N GLY A 85 3.40 2.86 -12.76
CA GLY A 85 3.09 1.74 -11.86
C GLY A 85 4.35 1.09 -11.30
N ALA A 86 5.36 0.85 -12.14
CA ALA A 86 6.64 0.28 -11.71
C ALA A 86 7.36 1.19 -10.72
N ILE A 87 7.41 2.50 -10.99
CA ILE A 87 8.01 3.49 -10.07
C ILE A 87 7.28 3.46 -8.72
N TRP A 88 5.95 3.49 -8.72
CA TRP A 88 5.16 3.44 -7.48
C TRP A 88 5.43 2.17 -6.68
N ALA A 89 5.39 1.00 -7.31
CA ALA A 89 5.61 -0.27 -6.63
C ALA A 89 7.03 -0.38 -6.06
N ILE A 90 8.06 -0.05 -6.85
CA ILE A 90 9.47 -0.11 -6.41
C ILE A 90 9.71 0.84 -5.24
N LEU A 91 9.22 2.08 -5.33
CA LEU A 91 9.38 3.05 -4.25
C LEU A 91 8.66 2.60 -2.98
N CYS A 92 7.43 2.07 -3.08
CA CYS A 92 6.71 1.52 -1.92
C CYS A 92 7.47 0.35 -1.30
N ILE A 93 8.02 -0.58 -2.08
CA ILE A 93 8.82 -1.70 -1.56
C ILE A 93 10.02 -1.19 -0.74
N VAL A 94 10.72 -0.16 -1.23
CA VAL A 94 11.87 0.43 -0.54
C VAL A 94 11.44 1.17 0.73
N VAL A 95 10.38 1.97 0.64
CA VAL A 95 9.83 2.70 1.79
C VAL A 95 9.34 1.73 2.85
N ASP A 96 8.68 0.64 2.46
CA ASP A 96 8.17 -0.36 3.39
C ASP A 96 9.29 -1.12 4.10
N LEU A 97 10.34 -1.50 3.37
CA LEU A 97 11.53 -2.10 3.96
C LEU A 97 12.14 -1.17 5.03
N ILE A 98 12.34 0.10 4.68
CA ILE A 98 12.96 1.07 5.59
C ILE A 98 12.04 1.34 6.78
N GLY A 99 10.79 1.67 6.51
CA GLY A 99 9.78 2.07 7.48
C GLY A 99 9.44 0.95 8.44
N TRP A 100 8.95 -0.18 7.91
CA TRP A 100 8.33 -1.24 8.73
C TRP A 100 9.31 -2.30 9.22
N VAL A 101 10.50 -2.43 8.61
CA VAL A 101 11.45 -3.52 8.95
C VAL A 101 12.74 -2.98 9.58
N LEU A 102 13.34 -1.93 9.01
CA LEU A 102 14.64 -1.43 9.46
C LEU A 102 14.53 -0.43 10.62
N ILE A 103 13.60 0.52 10.55
CA ILE A 103 13.42 1.55 11.58
C ILE A 103 12.72 0.98 12.82
N LYS A 104 13.25 1.29 14.01
CA LYS A 104 12.66 0.87 15.28
C LYS A 104 11.46 1.75 15.64
N HIS A 105 10.28 1.15 15.67
CA HIS A 105 9.05 1.75 16.18
C HIS A 105 8.12 0.66 16.74
N PRO A 106 7.03 1.00 17.46
CA PRO A 106 6.19 0.00 18.14
C PRO A 106 5.51 -1.04 17.22
N TRP A 107 5.37 -0.70 15.93
CA TRP A 107 4.76 -1.54 14.89
C TRP A 107 5.76 -2.22 13.97
N ARG A 108 7.05 -2.26 14.36
CA ARG A 108 8.11 -2.79 13.51
C ARG A 108 7.94 -4.29 13.38
N LEU A 109 8.07 -4.79 12.15
CA LEU A 109 8.03 -6.20 11.81
C LEU A 109 9.45 -6.72 11.56
N THR A 110 9.67 -8.00 11.85
CA THR A 110 10.88 -8.70 11.43
C THR A 110 10.84 -9.00 9.93
N PHE A 111 11.99 -9.31 9.34
CA PHE A 111 12.06 -9.75 7.93
C PHE A 111 11.14 -10.95 7.65
N LYS A 112 11.09 -11.91 8.58
CA LYS A 112 10.22 -13.07 8.45
C LYS A 112 8.75 -12.66 8.47
N GLU A 113 8.35 -11.85 9.46
CA GLU A 113 6.97 -11.40 9.58
C GLU A 113 6.51 -10.62 8.33
N PHE A 114 7.36 -9.72 7.83
CA PHE A 114 7.01 -8.86 6.70
C PHE A 114 7.04 -9.58 5.34
N TYR A 115 8.04 -10.42 5.08
CA TYR A 115 8.22 -11.02 3.74
C TYR A 115 7.71 -12.45 3.61
N VAL A 116 7.56 -13.18 4.72
CA VAL A 116 7.08 -14.57 4.74
C VAL A 116 5.67 -14.63 5.32
N ASP A 117 5.48 -14.18 6.56
CA ASP A 117 4.20 -14.37 7.27
C ASP A 117 3.10 -13.40 6.80
N TYR A 118 3.47 -12.31 6.12
CA TYR A 118 2.55 -11.37 5.48
C TYR A 118 2.10 -11.84 4.08
N GLN A 119 2.68 -12.91 3.54
CA GLN A 119 2.20 -13.46 2.28
C GLN A 119 0.79 -14.07 2.45
N PRO A 120 -0.06 -14.02 1.41
CA PRO A 120 0.17 -13.44 0.08
C PRO A 120 -0.08 -11.93 0.02
N TRP A 121 -0.52 -11.31 1.13
CA TRP A 121 -1.11 -9.98 1.14
C TRP A 121 -0.15 -8.88 0.73
N ILE A 122 1.11 -8.94 1.17
CA ILE A 122 2.10 -7.92 0.79
C ILE A 122 2.39 -7.92 -0.72
N THR A 123 2.42 -9.10 -1.35
CA THR A 123 2.56 -9.22 -2.81
C THR A 123 1.35 -8.63 -3.53
N LEU A 124 0.14 -8.91 -3.03
CA LEU A 124 -1.09 -8.35 -3.61
C LEU A 124 -1.17 -6.83 -3.46
N ILE A 125 -0.63 -6.26 -2.37
CA ILE A 125 -0.49 -4.81 -2.20
C ILE A 125 0.40 -4.23 -3.30
N TYR A 126 1.59 -4.79 -3.54
CA TYR A 126 2.50 -4.28 -4.57
C TYR A 126 1.93 -4.42 -5.98
N ILE A 127 1.21 -5.51 -6.26
CA ILE A 127 0.48 -5.68 -7.52
C ILE A 127 -0.60 -4.60 -7.67
N ALA A 128 -1.37 -4.32 -6.61
CA ALA A 128 -2.40 -3.28 -6.64
C ALA A 128 -1.81 -1.89 -6.88
N ILE A 129 -0.69 -1.57 -6.24
CA ILE A 129 0.04 -0.31 -6.44
C ILE A 129 0.54 -0.18 -7.88
N PHE A 130 1.15 -1.25 -8.41
CA PHE A 130 1.61 -1.31 -9.79
C PHE A 130 0.47 -1.13 -10.80
N LEU A 131 -0.66 -1.81 -10.56
CA LEU A 131 -1.82 -1.74 -11.45
C LEU A 131 -2.58 -0.41 -11.35
N GLY A 132 -2.38 0.39 -10.30
CA GLY A 132 -3.09 1.66 -10.11
C GLY A 132 -3.09 2.57 -11.35
N PRO A 133 -1.91 2.99 -11.87
CA PRO A 133 -1.84 3.79 -13.10
C PRO A 133 -2.35 3.06 -14.35
N VAL A 134 -2.22 1.73 -14.42
CA VAL A 134 -2.71 0.92 -15.54
C VAL A 134 -4.24 0.91 -15.58
N ILE A 135 -4.89 0.70 -14.44
CA ILE A 135 -6.34 0.82 -14.28
C ILE A 135 -6.76 2.25 -14.57
N GLY A 136 -6.02 3.24 -14.08
CA GLY A 136 -6.23 4.64 -14.39
C GLY A 136 -6.24 4.92 -15.89
N TYR A 137 -5.28 4.37 -16.63
CA TYR A 137 -5.22 4.48 -18.09
C TYR A 137 -6.45 3.85 -18.77
N LEU A 138 -6.87 2.67 -18.32
CA LEU A 138 -8.06 1.99 -18.86
C LEU A 138 -9.36 2.75 -18.61
N ILE A 139 -9.43 3.59 -17.56
CA ILE A 139 -10.62 4.40 -17.23
C ILE A 139 -10.65 5.73 -17.99
N VAL A 140 -9.49 6.33 -18.28
CA VAL A 140 -9.42 7.62 -19.00
C VAL A 140 -9.65 7.43 -20.50
N ARG A 141 -9.35 6.24 -21.03
CA ARG A 141 -9.54 5.88 -22.44
C ARG A 141 -10.99 5.52 -22.74
#